data_AF-A0A940MKB7-F1
#
_entry.id   AF-A0A940MKB7-F1
#
_cell.length_a   1.000
_cell.length_b   1.000
_cell.length_c   1.000
_cell.angle_alpha   90.00
_cell.angle_beta   90.00
_cell.angle_gamma   90.00
#
_symmetry.space_group_name_H-M   'P 1'
#
loop_
_entity.id
_entity.type
_entity.pdbx_description
1 polymer ?
#
loop_
_entity_poly.entity_id
_entity_poly.type
_entity_poly.pdbx_seq_one_letter_code
_entity_poly.pdbx_strand_id
1 'polypeptide(L)'
;MEAVIDLLLAWIGENSQYDTSHLARPQVVELSAEDLTTRYYEGMAHKSKQNDAPADGVEDRLNALYIGGEDEAGTVYIRPAATIEGAQYFENPYDNPLWREILMHELVHHAQHAAQDTAWTCVARGEAEAYHMGGLFFAQKHWPDPMQNREIWKVLYHDC
;
A
#
# COMPACT_ATOMS: atom_id res chain seq x y z
N MET A 1 -13.10 -4.87 -8.60
CA MET A 1 -11.70 -4.49 -8.35
C MET A 1 -11.31 -3.27 -9.18
N GLU A 2 -11.35 -3.35 -10.50
CA GLU A 2 -10.93 -2.27 -11.42
C GLU A 2 -11.58 -0.91 -11.13
N ALA A 3 -12.91 -0.86 -10.96
CA ALA A 3 -13.61 0.38 -10.63
C ALA A 3 -13.16 1.02 -9.30
N VAL A 4 -12.73 0.20 -8.32
CA VAL A 4 -12.20 0.72 -7.05
C VAL A 4 -10.83 1.35 -7.28
N ILE A 5 -9.96 0.67 -8.04
CA ILE A 5 -8.64 1.20 -8.42
C ILE A 5 -8.80 2.53 -9.17
N ASP A 6 -9.70 2.60 -10.14
CA ASP A 6 -9.96 3.83 -10.91
C ASP A 6 -10.41 4.99 -10.04
N LEU A 7 -11.36 4.73 -9.13
CA LEU A 7 -11.85 5.77 -8.21
C LEU A 7 -10.76 6.26 -7.26
N LEU A 8 -9.92 5.35 -6.77
CA LEU A 8 -8.81 5.71 -5.88
C LEU A 8 -7.70 6.47 -6.63
N LEU A 9 -7.31 6.04 -7.83
CA LEU A 9 -6.33 6.74 -8.66
C LEU A 9 -6.83 8.13 -9.09
N ALA A 10 -8.11 8.24 -9.46
CA ALA A 10 -8.71 9.54 -9.76
C ALA A 10 -8.67 10.47 -8.54
N TRP A 11 -9.04 9.96 -7.35
CA TRP A 11 -8.98 10.75 -6.12
C TRP A 11 -7.53 11.16 -5.77
N ILE A 12 -6.55 10.26 -5.94
CA ILE A 12 -5.13 10.57 -5.74
C ILE A 12 -4.70 11.72 -6.67
N GLY A 13 -5.03 11.66 -7.96
CA GLY A 13 -4.71 12.73 -8.92
C GLY A 13 -5.37 14.07 -8.59
N GLU A 14 -6.60 14.05 -8.06
CA GLU A 14 -7.31 15.27 -7.62
C GLU A 14 -6.74 15.89 -6.33
N ASN A 15 -6.02 15.11 -5.51
CA ASN A 15 -5.57 15.49 -4.16
C ASN A 15 -4.06 15.44 -3.97
N SER A 16 -3.29 15.24 -5.03
CA SER A 16 -1.83 15.23 -5.02
C SER A 16 -1.27 15.99 -6.21
N GLN A 17 0.05 15.98 -6.36
CA GLN A 17 0.77 16.53 -7.51
C GLN A 17 0.94 15.51 -8.65
N TYR A 18 0.51 14.26 -8.49
CA TYR A 18 0.70 13.22 -9.48
C TYR A 18 -0.36 13.30 -10.59
N ASP A 19 0.08 13.19 -11.85
CA ASP A 19 -0.83 13.00 -12.97
C ASP A 19 -1.24 11.52 -13.05
N THR A 20 -2.43 11.21 -12.56
CA THR A 20 -2.99 9.85 -12.60
C THR A 20 -3.88 9.58 -13.81
N SER A 21 -4.13 10.59 -14.66
CA SER A 21 -5.14 10.52 -15.73
C SER A 21 -4.80 9.53 -16.85
N HIS A 22 -3.51 9.22 -17.00
CA HIS A 22 -2.98 8.31 -18.01
C HIS A 22 -2.21 7.13 -17.42
N LEU A 23 -2.22 6.96 -16.09
CA LEU A 23 -1.53 5.85 -15.46
C LEU A 23 -2.19 4.52 -15.83
N ALA A 24 -1.37 3.60 -16.30
CA ALA A 24 -1.78 2.22 -16.48
C ALA A 24 -2.13 1.64 -15.11
N ARG A 25 -3.27 0.94 -15.00
CA ARG A 25 -3.65 0.30 -13.74
C ARG A 25 -2.59 -0.72 -13.33
N PRO A 26 -2.12 -0.72 -12.08
CA PRO A 26 -1.31 -1.82 -11.59
C PRO A 26 -2.13 -3.09 -11.55
N GLN A 27 -1.46 -4.24 -11.72
CA GLN A 27 -2.09 -5.51 -11.38
C GLN A 27 -2.24 -5.61 -9.87
N VAL A 28 -3.39 -6.09 -9.40
CA VAL A 28 -3.61 -6.36 -7.97
C VAL A 28 -3.71 -7.87 -7.79
N VAL A 29 -2.75 -8.43 -7.04
CA VAL A 29 -2.64 -9.87 -6.81
C VAL A 29 -2.76 -10.13 -5.31
N GLU A 30 -3.72 -10.97 -4.93
CA GLU A 30 -3.87 -11.39 -3.54
C GLU A 30 -2.90 -12.53 -3.21
N LEU A 31 -2.08 -12.37 -2.16
CA LEU A 31 -1.11 -13.37 -1.70
C LEU A 31 -1.30 -13.71 -0.23
N SER A 32 -0.96 -14.94 0.16
CA SER A 32 -0.86 -15.31 1.58
C SER A 32 0.20 -14.46 2.30
N ALA A 33 0.19 -14.45 3.63
CA ALA A 33 1.19 -13.72 4.40
C ALA A 33 2.61 -14.26 4.15
N GLU A 34 2.73 -15.59 3.97
CA GLU A 34 3.97 -16.29 3.65
C GLU A 34 4.53 -15.88 2.27
N ASP A 35 3.66 -15.86 1.26
CA ASP A 35 4.04 -15.50 -0.11
C ASP A 35 4.40 -14.01 -0.20
N LEU A 36 3.65 -13.16 0.50
CA LEU A 36 3.93 -11.73 0.59
C LEU A 36 5.27 -11.46 1.30
N THR A 37 5.55 -12.18 2.38
CA THR A 37 6.85 -12.10 3.10
C THR A 37 7.99 -12.55 2.20
N THR A 38 7.80 -13.66 1.47
CA THR A 38 8.78 -14.17 0.50
C THR A 38 9.07 -13.13 -0.58
N ARG A 39 8.02 -12.49 -1.11
CA ARG A 39 8.13 -11.44 -2.12
C ARG A 39 8.84 -10.21 -1.59
N TYR A 40 8.55 -9.80 -0.35
CA TYR A 40 9.20 -8.65 0.29
C TYR A 40 10.70 -8.85 0.49
N TYR A 41 11.13 -10.05 0.89
CA TYR A 41 12.56 -10.34 1.06
C TYR A 41 13.28 -10.79 -0.23
N GLU A 42 12.56 -10.89 -1.36
CA GLU A 42 13.15 -11.24 -2.65
C GLU A 42 14.20 -10.18 -3.06
N GLY A 43 15.43 -10.62 -3.36
CA GLY A 43 16.55 -9.70 -3.63
C GLY A 43 17.16 -9.01 -2.39
N MET A 44 16.52 -9.11 -1.23
CA MET A 44 17.00 -8.60 0.07
C MET A 44 17.43 -9.72 1.01
N ALA A 45 18.01 -10.80 0.46
CA ALA A 45 18.42 -11.99 1.21
C ALA A 45 19.34 -11.67 2.42
N HIS A 46 20.14 -10.60 2.34
CA HIS A 46 21.00 -10.15 3.44
C HIS A 46 20.22 -9.52 4.62
N LYS A 47 19.08 -8.88 4.37
CA LYS A 47 18.18 -8.36 5.42
C LYS A 47 17.33 -9.47 6.05
N SER A 48 16.96 -10.50 5.28
CA SER A 48 16.23 -11.67 5.82
C SER A 48 17.03 -12.45 6.88
N LYS A 49 18.36 -12.38 6.85
CA LYS A 49 19.26 -13.14 7.76
C LYS A 49 19.88 -12.29 8.86
N GLN A 50 19.80 -10.96 8.78
CA GLN A 50 20.25 -10.04 9.83
C GLN A 50 19.05 -9.63 10.68
N ASN A 51 18.64 -10.51 11.60
CA ASN A 51 17.79 -10.23 12.77
C ASN A 51 16.38 -9.64 12.58
N ASP A 52 15.94 -9.27 11.37
CA ASP A 52 14.65 -8.58 11.16
C ASP A 52 13.53 -9.47 10.60
N ALA A 53 13.83 -10.66 10.07
CA ALA A 53 12.80 -11.61 9.65
C ALA A 53 12.23 -12.36 10.86
N PRO A 54 10.91 -12.51 10.99
CA PRO A 54 10.29 -13.22 12.11
C PRO A 54 10.74 -14.67 12.24
N ALA A 55 10.71 -15.22 13.47
CA ALA A 55 11.25 -16.54 13.78
C ALA A 55 10.50 -17.68 13.07
N ASP A 56 9.23 -17.47 12.72
CA ASP A 56 8.40 -18.37 11.92
C ASP A 56 8.48 -18.07 10.41
N GLY A 57 9.22 -17.03 10.02
CA GLY A 57 9.42 -16.62 8.62
C GLY A 57 8.28 -15.80 8.03
N VAL A 58 7.31 -15.32 8.83
CA VAL A 58 6.15 -14.55 8.35
C VAL A 58 6.16 -13.15 8.94
N GLU A 59 6.24 -12.12 8.09
CA GLU A 59 6.12 -10.72 8.49
C GLU A 59 4.64 -10.34 8.64
N ASP A 60 4.08 -10.59 9.82
CA ASP A 60 2.68 -10.31 10.15
C ASP A 60 2.27 -8.83 9.99
N ARG A 61 3.24 -7.90 10.02
CA ARG A 61 2.96 -6.46 9.83
C ARG A 61 2.78 -6.09 8.37
N LEU A 62 3.20 -6.94 7.44
CA LEU A 62 3.15 -6.69 6.01
C LEU A 62 1.75 -7.05 5.47
N ASN A 63 0.99 -6.03 5.07
CA ASN A 63 -0.35 -6.23 4.50
C ASN A 63 -0.38 -6.10 2.98
N ALA A 64 0.55 -5.33 2.41
CA ALA A 64 0.72 -5.19 0.98
C ALA A 64 2.15 -4.74 0.65
N LEU A 65 2.49 -4.79 -0.63
CA LEU A 65 3.67 -4.16 -1.22
C LEU A 65 3.42 -3.86 -2.70
N TYR A 66 3.87 -2.70 -3.15
CA TYR A 66 3.98 -2.36 -4.55
C TYR A 66 5.38 -2.67 -5.09
N ILE A 67 5.45 -3.34 -6.24
CA ILE A 67 6.68 -3.53 -7.01
C ILE A 67 6.49 -2.87 -8.37
N GLY A 68 7.31 -1.85 -8.64
CA GLY A 68 7.44 -1.27 -9.98
C GLY A 68 8.02 -2.28 -10.96
N GLY A 69 7.38 -2.40 -12.13
CA GLY A 69 7.91 -3.15 -13.26
C GLY A 69 8.82 -2.29 -14.13
N GLU A 70 9.42 -2.89 -15.17
CA GLU A 70 9.99 -2.13 -16.27
C GLU A 70 8.89 -1.42 -17.10
N ASP A 71 7.63 -1.83 -16.93
CA ASP A 71 6.44 -1.14 -17.44
C ASP A 71 5.84 -0.18 -16.40
N GLU A 72 5.08 0.81 -16.88
CA GLU A 72 4.47 1.85 -16.03
C GLU A 72 3.43 1.30 -15.05
N ALA A 73 2.91 0.08 -15.28
CA ALA A 73 1.83 -0.50 -14.50
C ALA A 73 2.30 -1.07 -13.14
N GLY A 74 3.36 -1.88 -13.11
CA GLY A 74 3.78 -2.58 -11.90
C GLY A 74 2.71 -3.50 -11.29
N THR A 75 2.97 -4.00 -10.08
CA THR A 75 2.08 -4.93 -9.37
C THR A 75 1.96 -4.58 -7.90
N VAL A 76 0.72 -4.49 -7.42
CA VAL A 76 0.36 -4.47 -6.01
C VAL A 76 0.11 -5.91 -5.57
N TYR A 77 0.93 -6.39 -4.64
CA TYR A 77 0.65 -7.63 -3.91
C TYR A 77 0.02 -7.27 -2.57
N ILE A 78 -1.12 -7.86 -2.25
CA ILE A 78 -1.91 -7.50 -1.06
C ILE A 78 -2.47 -8.76 -0.40
N ARG A 79 -2.65 -8.75 0.92
CA ARG A 79 -3.35 -9.86 1.59
C ARG A 79 -4.81 -9.94 1.11
N PRO A 80 -5.42 -11.15 1.05
CA PRO A 80 -6.79 -11.29 0.60
C PRO A 80 -7.72 -10.48 1.50
N ALA A 81 -8.68 -9.77 0.90
CA ALA A 81 -9.57 -8.89 1.64
C ALA A 81 -10.31 -9.60 2.79
N ALA A 82 -10.64 -10.88 2.60
CA ALA A 82 -11.28 -11.72 3.61
C ALA A 82 -10.43 -12.02 4.86
N THR A 83 -9.12 -11.78 4.81
CA THR A 83 -8.18 -12.03 5.92
C THR A 83 -7.82 -10.77 6.71
N ILE A 84 -8.23 -9.59 6.21
CA ILE A 84 -8.01 -8.32 6.92
C ILE A 84 -9.00 -8.17 8.07
N GLU A 85 -8.52 -7.61 9.19
CA GLU A 85 -9.33 -7.33 10.37
C GLU A 85 -10.62 -6.56 9.98
N GLY A 86 -11.75 -7.03 10.52
CA GLY A 86 -13.05 -6.42 10.30
C GLY A 86 -13.76 -6.87 9.02
N ALA A 87 -13.14 -7.69 8.16
CA ALA A 87 -13.78 -8.21 6.95
C ALA A 87 -15.11 -8.94 7.22
N GLN A 88 -15.25 -9.60 8.37
CA GLN A 88 -16.46 -10.30 8.77
C GLN A 88 -17.69 -9.40 8.97
N TYR A 89 -17.51 -8.07 9.02
CA TYR A 89 -18.60 -7.11 9.16
C TYR A 89 -19.20 -6.65 7.81
N PHE A 90 -18.68 -7.17 6.69
CA PHE A 90 -19.10 -6.78 5.34
C PHE A 90 -19.56 -8.01 4.55
N GLU A 91 -20.63 -7.86 3.77
CA GLU A 91 -21.09 -8.93 2.86
C GLU A 91 -20.06 -9.24 1.77
N ASN A 92 -19.38 -8.19 1.30
CA ASN A 92 -18.26 -8.28 0.39
C ASN A 92 -16.99 -7.81 1.12
N PRO A 93 -15.96 -8.67 1.31
CA PRO A 93 -14.73 -8.29 1.99
C PRO A 93 -14.01 -7.07 1.39
N TYR A 94 -14.17 -6.82 0.07
CA TYR A 94 -13.59 -5.65 -0.60
C TYR A 94 -14.24 -4.32 -0.20
N ASP A 95 -15.34 -4.35 0.57
CA ASP A 95 -15.96 -3.16 1.14
C ASP A 95 -15.35 -2.77 2.49
N ASN A 96 -14.44 -3.59 3.03
CA ASN A 96 -13.71 -3.28 4.25
C ASN A 96 -12.86 -2.00 4.05
N PRO A 97 -13.10 -0.91 4.81
CA PRO A 97 -12.38 0.34 4.67
C PRO A 97 -10.89 0.19 4.96
N LEU A 98 -10.49 -0.72 5.85
CA LEU A 98 -9.06 -0.97 6.13
C LEU A 98 -8.36 -1.57 4.92
N TRP A 99 -8.98 -2.56 4.27
CA TRP A 99 -8.41 -3.15 3.05
C TRP A 99 -8.31 -2.14 1.92
N ARG A 100 -9.33 -1.27 1.75
CA ARG A 100 -9.30 -0.20 0.75
C ARG A 100 -8.22 0.84 1.04
N GLU A 101 -7.96 1.12 2.31
CA GLU A 101 -6.89 2.02 2.74
C GLU A 101 -5.51 1.43 2.41
N ILE A 102 -5.30 0.14 2.71
CA ILE A 102 -4.08 -0.59 2.33
C ILE A 102 -3.88 -0.56 0.81
N LEU A 103 -4.94 -0.81 0.03
CA LEU A 103 -4.85 -0.69 -1.44
C LEU A 103 -4.49 0.73 -1.86
N MET A 104 -5.14 1.76 -1.28
CA MET A 104 -4.86 3.15 -1.64
C MET A 104 -3.42 3.54 -1.32
N HIS A 105 -2.86 3.07 -0.21
CA HIS A 105 -1.46 3.26 0.15
C HIS A 105 -0.53 2.80 -0.98
N GLU A 106 -0.71 1.58 -1.47
CA GLU A 106 0.11 1.04 -2.56
C GLU A 106 -0.13 1.76 -3.90
N LEU A 107 -1.34 2.27 -4.14
CA LEU A 107 -1.63 3.10 -5.32
C LEU A 107 -0.92 4.45 -5.28
N VAL A 108 -0.63 5.00 -4.10
CA VAL A 108 0.23 6.19 -3.96
C VAL A 108 1.67 5.83 -4.35
N HIS A 109 2.19 4.67 -3.94
CA HIS A 109 3.50 4.19 -4.38
C HIS A 109 3.58 3.97 -5.89
N HIS A 110 2.51 3.46 -6.50
CA HIS A 110 2.40 3.36 -7.95
C HIS A 110 2.50 4.74 -8.63
N ALA A 111 1.77 5.75 -8.13
CA ALA A 111 1.83 7.11 -8.66
C ALA A 111 3.22 7.75 -8.47
N GLN A 112 3.85 7.54 -7.31
CA GLN A 112 5.22 7.97 -7.01
C GLN A 112 6.24 7.38 -7.98
N HIS A 113 6.15 6.06 -8.24
CA HIS A 113 7.00 5.36 -9.18
C HIS A 113 6.85 5.92 -10.61
N ALA A 114 5.62 6.05 -11.09
CA ALA A 114 5.35 6.54 -12.43
C ALA A 114 5.81 8.00 -12.64
N ALA A 115 5.67 8.84 -11.61
CA ALA A 115 6.17 10.21 -11.64
C ALA A 115 7.70 10.32 -11.53
N GLN A 116 8.41 9.20 -11.26
CA GLN A 116 9.82 9.18 -10.87
C GLN A 116 10.11 10.17 -9.72
N ASP A 117 9.17 10.29 -8.79
CA ASP A 117 9.24 11.29 -7.74
C ASP A 117 10.40 10.99 -6.79
N THR A 118 10.99 12.04 -6.21
CA THR A 118 12.01 11.88 -5.16
C THR A 118 11.51 11.08 -3.94
N ALA A 119 10.19 11.09 -3.69
CA ALA A 119 9.52 10.26 -2.69
C ALA A 119 9.62 8.76 -3.00
N TRP A 120 9.72 8.35 -4.27
CA TRP A 120 10.05 6.97 -4.64
C TRP A 120 11.49 6.60 -4.25
N THR A 121 12.43 7.54 -4.41
CA THR A 121 13.85 7.31 -4.08
C THR A 121 14.15 7.39 -2.58
N CYS A 122 13.27 8.01 -1.79
CA CYS A 122 13.36 7.99 -0.33
C CYS A 122 12.11 7.32 0.27
N VAL A 123 12.29 6.07 0.70
CA VAL A 123 11.26 5.25 1.35
C VAL A 123 10.51 6.02 2.44
N ALA A 124 11.23 6.76 3.29
CA ALA A 124 10.60 7.50 4.38
C ALA A 124 9.64 8.60 3.93
N ARG A 125 9.96 9.30 2.83
CA ARG A 125 9.06 10.29 2.25
C ARG A 125 7.89 9.64 1.55
N GLY A 126 8.15 8.58 0.78
CA GLY A 126 7.11 7.85 0.05
C GLY A 126 6.03 7.31 0.98
N GLU A 127 6.44 6.63 2.06
CA GLU A 127 5.58 6.05 3.09
C GLU A 127 4.79 7.13 3.85
N ALA A 128 5.46 8.20 4.29
CA ALA A 128 4.81 9.29 5.01
C ALA A 128 3.69 9.95 4.17
N GLU A 129 3.92 10.14 2.87
CA GLU A 129 2.92 10.65 1.95
C GLU A 129 1.77 9.66 1.74
N ALA A 130 2.05 8.37 1.52
CA ALA A 130 1.02 7.35 1.36
C ALA A 130 0.08 7.28 2.59
N TYR A 131 0.65 7.30 3.81
CA TYR A 131 -0.16 7.41 5.03
C TYR A 131 -0.90 8.74 5.17
N HIS A 132 -0.32 9.85 4.73
CA HIS A 132 -1.00 11.15 4.76
C HIS A 132 -2.23 11.15 3.84
N MET A 133 -2.08 10.67 2.61
CA MET A 133 -3.16 10.55 1.63
C MET A 133 -4.30 9.65 2.15
N GLY A 134 -3.94 8.54 2.78
CA GLY A 134 -4.81 7.71 3.62
C GLY A 134 -5.74 8.52 4.53
N GLY A 135 -5.15 9.23 5.48
CA GLY A 135 -5.90 10.01 6.47
C GLY A 135 -6.73 11.13 5.83
N LEU A 136 -6.20 11.80 4.80
CA LEU A 136 -6.90 12.86 4.09
C LEU A 136 -8.18 12.36 3.41
N PHE A 137 -8.14 11.19 2.77
CA PHE A 137 -9.31 10.59 2.11
C PHE A 137 -10.46 10.38 3.11
N PHE A 138 -10.20 9.69 4.22
CA PHE A 138 -11.25 9.42 5.23
C PHE A 138 -11.74 10.70 5.91
N ALA A 139 -10.84 11.66 6.17
CA ALA A 139 -11.21 12.95 6.74
C ALA A 139 -12.17 13.75 5.83
N GLN A 140 -11.88 13.83 4.52
CA GLN A 140 -12.74 14.51 3.55
C GLN A 140 -14.13 13.85 3.41
N LYS A 141 -14.21 12.53 3.60
CA LYS A 141 -15.47 11.78 3.56
C LYS A 141 -16.22 11.79 4.90
N HIS A 142 -15.65 12.37 5.95
CA HIS A 142 -16.15 12.33 7.33
C HIS A 142 -16.37 10.90 7.83
N TRP A 143 -15.49 9.99 7.44
CA TRP A 143 -15.50 8.60 7.90
C TRP A 143 -14.45 8.41 9.01
N PRO A 144 -14.70 7.47 9.95
CA PRO A 144 -13.66 7.05 10.89
C PRO A 144 -12.43 6.54 10.14
N ASP A 145 -11.25 6.94 10.58
CA ASP A 145 -10.00 6.43 10.03
C ASP A 145 -9.85 4.94 10.42
N PRO A 146 -9.75 4.01 9.45
CA PRO A 146 -9.62 2.59 9.75
C PRO A 146 -8.23 2.24 10.33
N MET A 147 -7.22 3.11 10.17
CA MET A 147 -5.88 2.87 10.71
C MET A 147 -5.73 3.44 12.13
N GLN A 148 -5.78 2.57 13.13
CA GLN A 148 -5.61 2.98 14.53
C GLN A 148 -4.21 3.56 14.86
N ASN A 149 -3.19 3.20 14.07
CA ASN A 149 -1.78 3.50 14.36
C ASN A 149 -1.12 4.42 13.31
N ARG A 150 -1.88 5.14 12.48
CA ARG A 150 -1.35 5.97 11.36
C ARG A 150 -0.21 6.90 11.79
N GLU A 151 -0.32 7.52 12.96
CA GLU A 151 0.70 8.44 13.48
C GLU A 151 1.99 7.74 13.90
N ILE A 152 1.94 6.45 14.29
CA ILE A 152 3.13 5.66 14.63
C ILE A 152 3.89 5.29 13.36
N TRP A 153 3.18 4.89 12.31
CA TRP A 153 3.78 4.49 11.03
C TRP A 153 4.49 5.66 10.34
N LYS A 154 3.96 6.88 10.44
CA LYS A 154 4.64 8.10 9.97
C LYS A 154 6.00 8.35 10.63
N VAL A 155 6.21 7.89 11.86
CA VAL A 155 7.45 8.13 12.63
C VAL A 155 8.47 7.01 12.43
N LEU A 156 8.04 5.79 12.09
CA LEU A 156 8.93 4.64 11.91
C LEU A 156 9.89 4.78 10.71
N TYR A 157 9.52 5.56 9.70
CA TYR A 157 10.40 5.86 8.58
C TYR A 157 11.10 7.20 8.79
N HIS A 158 12.25 7.17 9.47
CA HIS A 158 12.89 8.38 9.97
C HIS A 158 13.91 9.00 9.01
N ASP A 159 14.62 8.22 8.18
CA ASP A 159 15.75 8.74 7.40
C ASP A 159 15.76 8.29 5.93
N CYS A 160 16.02 9.28 5.06
CA CYS A 160 16.70 9.10 3.77
C CYS A 160 18.22 9.24 4.03
#